data_AF-A0A0A0LWU3-F1
#
_entry.id   AF-A0A0A0LWU3-F1
#
_cell.length_a   1.000
_cell.length_b   1.000
_cell.length_c   1.000
_cell.angle_alpha   90.00
_cell.angle_beta   90.00
_cell.angle_gamma   90.00
#
_symmetry.space_group_name_H-M   'P 1'
#
loop_
_entity.id
_entity.type
_entity.pdbx_description
1 polymer ?
#
loop_
_entity_poly.entity_id
_entity_poly.type
_entity_poly.pdbx_seq_one_letter_code
_entity_poly.pdbx_strand_id
1 'polypeptide(L)'
;MEISGATEALNRVPLSEVVSDCVKRWFKDTLKEAKAGDINMQVLVGQMYYSGYGVPRDAQKGRIWMTKASRSRSSVWKVSDKHPG
;
A
#
# COMPACT_ATOMS: atom_id res chain seq x y z
N MET A 1 42.51 -7.98 34.00
CA MET A 1 41.09 -7.71 34.30
C MET A 1 40.57 -6.92 33.11
N GLU A 2 40.24 -7.62 32.02
CA GLU A 2 39.79 -7.00 30.78
C GLU A 2 38.35 -6.60 30.98
N ILE A 3 38.10 -5.30 30.99
CA ILE A 3 36.75 -4.75 31.09
C ILE A 3 36.10 -5.05 29.75
N SER A 4 35.26 -6.08 29.73
CA SER A 4 34.31 -6.40 28.66
C SER A 4 33.31 -5.27 28.49
N GLY A 5 33.78 -4.12 28.02
CA GLY A 5 33.01 -2.95 27.64
C GLY A 5 32.44 -3.09 26.24
N ALA A 6 31.87 -4.25 25.91
CA ALA A 6 31.00 -4.38 24.75
C ALA A 6 29.61 -3.86 25.17
N THR A 7 29.56 -2.56 25.43
CA THR A 7 28.28 -1.85 25.52
C THR A 7 27.65 -1.91 24.14
N GLU A 8 26.73 -2.86 24.01
CA GLU A 8 25.55 -2.84 23.14
C GLU A 8 25.53 -1.60 22.26
N ALA A 9 26.18 -1.71 21.10
CA ALA A 9 26.14 -0.69 20.08
C ALA A 9 24.66 -0.50 19.73
N LEU A 10 24.05 0.53 20.32
CA LEU A 10 22.67 0.93 20.09
C LEU A 10 22.40 0.76 18.60
N ASN A 11 21.49 -0.14 18.25
CA ASN A 11 21.14 -0.51 16.89
C ASN A 11 20.48 0.68 16.18
N ARG A 12 21.29 1.70 15.89
CA ARG A 12 20.89 2.97 15.30
C ARG A 12 20.81 2.76 13.81
N VAL A 13 19.63 2.33 13.38
CA VAL A 13 19.28 2.32 11.96
C VAL A 13 19.08 3.76 11.48
N PRO A 14 19.52 4.09 10.26
CA PRO A 14 19.26 5.41 9.67
C PRO A 14 17.76 5.62 9.52
N LEU A 15 17.30 6.86 9.74
CA LEU A 15 15.87 7.21 9.64
C LEU A 15 15.27 6.80 8.28
N SER A 16 16.06 6.86 7.21
CA SER A 16 15.67 6.41 5.88
C SER A 16 15.28 4.93 5.83
N GLU A 17 15.96 4.07 6.60
CA GLU A 17 15.69 2.64 6.66
C GLU A 17 14.40 2.36 7.45
N VAL A 18 14.23 3.03 8.59
CA VAL A 18 12.99 2.95 9.38
C VAL A 18 11.79 3.41 8.55
N VAL A 19 11.91 4.55 7.87
CA VAL A 19 10.85 5.07 6.99
C VAL A 19 10.59 4.11 5.84
N SER A 20 11.64 3.57 5.20
CA SER A 20 11.49 2.57 4.13
C SER A 20 10.71 1.34 4.61
N ASP A 21 11.02 0.82 5.79
CA ASP A 21 10.32 -0.32 6.37
C ASP A 21 8.88 -0.01 6.77
N CYS A 22 8.61 1.17 7.30
CA CYS A 22 7.24 1.63 7.54
C CYS A 22 6.44 1.67 6.25
N VAL A 23 7.00 2.22 5.17
CA VAL A 23 6.30 2.29 3.87
C VAL A 23 6.11 0.90 3.26
N LYS A 24 7.07 -0.03 3.40
CA LYS A 24 6.89 -1.43 2.98
C LYS A 24 5.75 -2.13 3.75
N ARG A 25 5.67 -1.92 5.07
CA ARG A 25 4.59 -2.47 5.91
C ARG A 25 3.24 -1.87 5.52
N TRP A 26 3.19 -0.56 5.36
CA TRP A 26 2.00 0.15 4.91
C TRP A 26 1.50 -0.36 3.55
N PHE A 27 2.42 -0.62 2.60
CA PHE A 27 2.05 -1.25 1.33
C PHE A 27 1.40 -2.61 1.53
N LYS A 28 1.94 -3.46 2.42
CA LYS A 28 1.39 -4.79 2.69
C LYS A 28 -0.02 -4.72 3.28
N ASP A 29 -0.24 -3.83 4.25
CA ASP A 29 -1.55 -3.65 4.89
C ASP A 29 -2.56 -3.12 3.88
N THR A 30 -2.19 -2.10 3.11
CA THR A 30 -3.03 -1.56 2.03
C THR A 30 -3.37 -2.64 0.99
N LEU A 31 -2.40 -3.48 0.63
CA LEU A 31 -2.61 -4.58 -0.31
C LEU A 31 -3.59 -5.63 0.22
N LYS A 32 -3.57 -5.90 1.52
CA LYS A 32 -4.52 -6.81 2.17
C LYS A 32 -5.94 -6.28 2.05
N GLU A 33 -6.17 -5.01 2.38
CA GLU A 33 -7.50 -4.38 2.29
C GLU A 33 -7.97 -4.22 0.83
N ALA A 34 -7.06 -3.88 -0.09
CA ALA A 34 -7.35 -3.83 -1.53
C ALA A 34 -7.81 -5.19 -2.08
N LYS A 35 -7.24 -6.29 -1.55
CA LYS A 35 -7.67 -7.66 -1.87
C LYS A 35 -9.01 -8.02 -1.23
N ALA A 36 -9.30 -7.50 -0.04
CA ALA A 36 -10.59 -7.66 0.63
C ALA A 36 -11.75 -6.97 -0.13
N GLY A 37 -11.43 -6.06 -1.05
CA GLY A 37 -12.40 -5.44 -1.96
C GLY A 37 -12.60 -3.95 -1.73
N ASP A 38 -11.87 -3.35 -0.78
CA ASP A 38 -11.94 -1.91 -0.54
C ASP A 38 -11.44 -1.14 -1.77
N ILE A 39 -12.32 -0.34 -2.37
CA ILE A 39 -12.05 0.41 -3.60
C ILE A 39 -11.00 1.50 -3.35
N ASN A 40 -11.04 2.16 -2.19
CA ASN A 40 -10.07 3.20 -1.85
C ASN A 40 -8.67 2.59 -1.70
N MET A 41 -8.57 1.41 -1.11
CA MET A 41 -7.30 0.70 -0.96
C MET A 41 -6.79 0.17 -2.30
N GLN A 42 -7.67 -0.26 -3.21
CA GLN A 42 -7.27 -0.59 -4.59
C GLN A 42 -6.70 0.62 -5.33
N VAL A 43 -7.28 1.80 -5.15
CA VAL A 43 -6.72 3.06 -5.69
C VAL A 43 -5.37 3.36 -5.02
N LEU A 44 -5.27 3.24 -3.70
CA LEU A 44 -4.03 3.53 -2.99
C LEU A 44 -2.89 2.61 -3.41
N VAL A 45 -3.11 1.29 -3.51
CA VAL A 45 -2.11 0.34 -4.03
C VAL A 45 -1.66 0.72 -5.44
N GLY A 46 -2.60 1.14 -6.30
CA GLY A 46 -2.26 1.58 -7.65
C GLY A 46 -1.34 2.80 -7.64
N GLN A 47 -1.61 3.80 -6.78
CA GLN A 47 -0.75 4.97 -6.60
C GLN A 47 0.63 4.59 -6.04
N MET A 48 0.69 3.70 -5.05
CA MET A 48 1.96 3.23 -4.49
C MET A 48 2.85 2.56 -5.55
N TYR A 49 2.26 1.80 -6.47
CA TYR A 49 2.97 1.23 -7.62
C TYR A 49 3.45 2.29 -8.63
N TYR A 50 2.70 3.38 -8.84
CA TYR A 50 3.15 4.47 -9.72
C TYR A 50 4.30 5.28 -9.12
N SER A 51 4.23 5.54 -7.81
CA SER A 51 5.22 6.36 -7.10
C SER A 51 6.43 5.56 -6.63
N GLY A 52 6.31 4.24 -6.48
CA GLY A 52 7.36 3.38 -5.92
C GLY A 52 7.43 3.43 -4.38
N TYR A 53 6.30 3.68 -3.71
CA TYR A 53 6.26 3.73 -2.24
C TYR A 53 6.21 2.31 -1.67
N GLY A 54 7.27 1.89 -0.98
CA GLY A 54 7.34 0.59 -0.29
C GLY A 54 7.45 -0.62 -1.23
N VAL A 55 7.39 -0.39 -2.54
CA VAL A 55 7.57 -1.36 -3.60
C VAL A 55 8.27 -0.70 -4.79
N PRO A 56 8.97 -1.48 -5.64
CA PRO A 56 9.49 -0.96 -6.89
C PRO A 56 8.36 -0.37 -7.74
N ARG A 57 8.65 0.77 -8.39
CA ARG A 57 7.72 1.41 -9.31
C ARG A 57 7.36 0.44 -10.44
N ASP A 58 6.06 0.22 -10.61
CA ASP A 58 5.49 -0.67 -11.62
C ASP A 58 4.17 -0.08 -12.11
N ALA A 59 4.26 0.73 -13.16
CA ALA A 59 3.09 1.38 -13.75
C ALA A 59 2.07 0.39 -14.31
N GLN A 60 2.49 -0.82 -14.71
CA GLN A 60 1.58 -1.85 -15.22
C GLN A 60 0.72 -2.41 -14.09
N LYS A 61 1.33 -2.79 -12.95
CA LYS A 61 0.58 -3.19 -11.76
C LYS A 61 -0.32 -2.06 -11.26
N GLY A 62 0.17 -0.82 -11.28
CA GLY A 62 -0.62 0.38 -10.97
C GLY A 62 -1.92 0.46 -11.77
N ARG A 63 -1.85 0.31 -13.10
CA ARG A 63 -3.02 0.28 -14.00
C ARG A 63 -3.99 -0.85 -13.68
N ILE A 64 -3.48 -2.03 -13.37
CA ILE A 64 -4.32 -3.20 -13.04
C ILE A 64 -5.17 -2.91 -11.80
N TRP A 65 -4.56 -2.37 -10.74
CA TRP A 65 -5.27 -2.00 -9.52
C TRP A 65 -6.29 -0.88 -9.73
N MET A 66 -5.95 0.13 -10.54
CA MET A 66 -6.90 1.18 -10.94
C MET A 66 -8.10 0.64 -11.72
N THR A 67 -7.86 -0.30 -12.62
CA THR A 67 -8.93 -0.94 -13.41
C THR A 67 -9.84 -1.79 -12.52
N LYS A 68 -9.28 -2.43 -11.50
CA LYS A 68 -10.06 -3.20 -10.52
C LYS A 68 -10.96 -2.26 -9.70
N ALA A 69 -10.43 -1.13 -9.25
CA ALA A 69 -11.18 -0.11 -8.52
C ALA A 69 -12.32 0.49 -9.36
N SER A 70 -12.06 0.80 -10.63
CA SER A 70 -13.06 1.40 -11.54
C SER A 70 -14.21 0.44 -11.85
N ARG A 71 -13.92 -0.85 -12.04
CA ARG A 71 -14.95 -1.88 -12.24
C ARG A 71 -15.88 -2.01 -11.03
N SER A 72 -15.34 -1.92 -9.81
CA SER A 72 -16.15 -1.98 -8.59
C SER A 72 -17.08 -0.76 -8.46
N ARG A 73 -16.57 0.46 -8.73
CA ARG A 73 -17.37 1.68 -8.74
C ARG A 73 -18.51 1.62 -9.77
N SER A 74 -18.28 1.06 -10.95
CA SER A 74 -19.32 0.92 -11.99
C SER A 74 -20.47 -0.01 -11.57
N SER A 75 -20.26 -0.97 -10.66
CA SER A 75 -21.31 -1.85 -10.16
C SER A 75 -22.24 -1.14 -9.16
N VAL A 76 -21.72 -0.20 -8.37
CA VAL A 76 -22.51 0.58 -7.41
C VAL A 76 -23.44 1.57 -8.12
N TRP A 77 -23.03 2.12 -9.27
CA TRP A 77 -23.86 3.06 -10.04
C TRP A 77 -25.03 2.42 -10.78
N LYS A 78 -25.01 1.11 -11.06
CA LYS A 78 -26.11 0.41 -11.77
C LYS A 78 -27.37 0.18 -10.94
N VAL A 79 -27.39 0.55 -9.66
CA VAL A 79 -28.57 0.37 -8.78
C VAL A 79 -29.47 1.62 -8.73
N SER A 80 -29.03 2.76 -9.26
CA SER A 80 -29.82 4.02 -9.20
C SER A 80 -30.78 4.25 -10.37
N ASP A 81 -30.79 3.39 -11.41
CA ASP A 81 -31.73 3.49 -12.55
C ASP A 81 -33.14 2.91 -12.27
N LYS A 82 -33.46 2.59 -11.01
CA LYS A 82 -34.84 2.27 -10.63
C LYS A 82 -35.63 3.57 -10.41
N HIS A 83 -36.14 4.11 -11.51
CA HIS A 83 -37.22 5.09 -11.49
C HIS A 83 -38.44 4.47 -10.76
N PRO A 84 -38.90 5.00 -9.62
CA PRO A 84 -40.18 4.61 -9.07
C PRO A 84 -41.25 5.22 -10.00
N GLY A 85 -41.95 4.36 -10.73
CA GLY A 85 -43.23 4.71 -11.36
C GLY A 85 -44.35 4.75 -10.33
#